data_AF-A0A3B0KQ22-F1
#
_entry.id   AF-A0A3B0KQ22-F1
#
_cell.length_a   1.000
_cell.length_b   1.000
_cell.length_c   1.000
_cell.angle_alpha   90.00
_cell.angle_beta   90.00
_cell.angle_gamma   90.00
#
_symmetry.space_group_name_H-M   'P 1'
#
loop_
_entity.id
_entity.type
_entity.pdbx_description
1 polymer ?
#
loop_
_entity_poly.entity_id
_entity_poly.type
_entity_poly.pdbx_seq_one_letter_code
_entity_poly.pdbx_strand_id
1 'polypeptide(L)'
;MWRLLCLLAALQFAGAAPISSGTQLAYDVTNEIFAIVETSCLETARLLQRVLDDAELLMPPNTQSEILEAFGEFVDLVKQIDMDDSVQLELLATDLDYLSDIFDLKDSAELDSEADRMVMRLLRQHGIDDFEDMLLDRFDAALKRIEGKVESYIGGMSESKLMRKTELLDWFETFKNEKDTLDKLSLLLESDYIF
;
A
#
# COMPACT_ATOMS: atom_id res chain seq x y z
N MET A 1 10.91 2.95 -1.00
CA MET A 1 11.22 1.52 -1.05
C MET A 1 10.20 0.67 -0.28
N TRP A 2 10.28 0.52 1.05
CA TRP A 2 9.35 -0.32 1.84
C TRP A 2 7.85 0.11 1.84
N ARG A 3 7.52 1.24 1.22
CA ARG A 3 6.18 1.86 1.26
C ARG A 3 5.23 1.30 0.19
N LEU A 4 5.76 0.77 -0.92
CA LEU A 4 4.98 -0.04 -1.87
C LEU A 4 4.75 -1.46 -1.33
N LEU A 5 5.73 -2.01 -0.59
CA LEU A 5 5.56 -3.27 0.14
C LEU A 5 4.43 -3.18 1.18
N CYS A 6 4.21 -2.01 1.80
CA CYS A 6 3.04 -1.77 2.65
C CYS A 6 1.71 -1.88 1.89
N LEU A 7 1.69 -1.33 0.69
CA LEU A 7 0.56 -1.36 -0.23
C LEU A 7 0.26 -2.81 -0.65
N LEU A 8 1.29 -3.56 -1.03
CA LEU A 8 1.25 -5.00 -1.32
C LEU A 8 0.73 -5.84 -0.15
N ALA A 9 1.30 -5.65 1.03
CA ALA A 9 0.95 -6.43 2.21
C ALA A 9 -0.48 -6.10 2.68
N ALA A 10 -0.90 -4.84 2.57
CA ALA A 10 -2.28 -4.43 2.75
C ALA A 10 -3.23 -5.02 1.70
N LEU A 11 -2.79 -5.18 0.45
CA LEU A 11 -3.58 -5.74 -0.65
C LEU A 11 -3.81 -7.25 -0.52
N GLN A 12 -2.75 -8.00 -0.23
CA GLN A 12 -2.83 -9.43 0.06
C GLN A 12 -3.77 -9.70 1.23
N PHE A 13 -3.77 -8.78 2.20
CA PHE A 13 -4.63 -8.83 3.35
C PHE A 13 -6.11 -8.53 3.01
N ALA A 14 -6.35 -7.52 2.18
CA ALA A 14 -7.69 -7.14 1.74
C ALA A 14 -8.43 -8.32 1.02
N GLY A 15 -7.69 -9.16 0.29
CA GLY A 15 -8.23 -10.35 -0.38
C GLY A 15 -8.61 -11.51 0.55
N ALA A 16 -8.20 -11.50 1.83
CA ALA A 16 -8.52 -12.54 2.80
C ALA A 16 -9.79 -12.18 3.60
N ALA A 17 -10.91 -12.85 3.33
CA ALA A 17 -12.17 -12.60 4.04
C ALA A 17 -12.05 -12.91 5.55
N PRO A 18 -12.63 -12.09 6.47
CA PRO A 18 -12.45 -12.29 7.90
C PRO A 18 -13.22 -13.50 8.43
N ILE A 19 -12.56 -14.38 9.19
CA ILE A 19 -13.10 -15.66 9.68
C ILE A 19 -13.20 -15.64 11.21
N SER A 20 -14.05 -14.81 11.83
CA SER A 20 -14.76 -15.14 13.10
C SER A 20 -15.53 -13.96 13.70
N SER A 21 -16.23 -14.22 14.82
CA SER A 21 -17.14 -13.39 15.62
C SER A 21 -16.70 -11.98 16.05
N GLY A 22 -15.54 -11.49 15.60
CA GLY A 22 -15.08 -10.10 15.64
C GLY A 22 -15.51 -9.28 14.41
N THR A 23 -16.59 -9.69 13.74
CA THR A 23 -16.98 -9.25 12.39
C THR A 23 -17.01 -7.74 12.20
N GLN A 24 -17.45 -6.97 13.21
CA GLN A 24 -17.50 -5.51 13.08
C GLN A 24 -16.11 -4.87 13.15
N LEU A 25 -15.26 -5.28 14.10
CA LEU A 25 -13.90 -4.74 14.19
C LEU A 25 -13.08 -5.16 12.96
N ALA A 26 -13.15 -6.43 12.59
CA ALA A 26 -12.50 -6.94 11.39
C ALA A 26 -12.94 -6.15 10.15
N TYR A 27 -14.25 -5.98 9.96
CA TYR A 27 -14.81 -5.17 8.87
C TYR A 27 -14.34 -3.71 8.91
N ASP A 28 -14.37 -3.08 10.07
CA ASP A 28 -13.97 -1.67 10.23
C ASP A 28 -12.47 -1.46 9.99
N VAL A 29 -11.63 -2.45 10.31
CA VAL A 29 -10.19 -2.42 10.02
C VAL A 29 -9.95 -2.71 8.55
N THR A 30 -10.54 -3.78 8.00
CA THR A 30 -10.44 -4.14 6.58
C THR A 30 -10.85 -2.98 5.68
N ASN A 31 -11.93 -2.26 6.00
CA ASN A 31 -12.34 -1.08 5.23
C ASN A 31 -11.32 0.07 5.26
N GLU A 32 -10.61 0.29 6.37
CA GLU A 32 -9.54 1.31 6.39
C GLU A 32 -8.36 0.90 5.54
N ILE A 33 -8.00 -0.39 5.58
CA ILE A 33 -6.94 -0.98 4.76
C ILE A 33 -7.30 -0.85 3.27
N PHE A 34 -8.51 -1.23 2.88
CA PHE A 34 -8.98 -1.06 1.51
C PHE A 34 -8.96 0.40 1.05
N ALA A 35 -9.49 1.32 1.87
CA ALA A 35 -9.54 2.73 1.52
C ALA A 35 -8.14 3.32 1.31
N ILE A 36 -7.15 2.94 2.13
CA ILE A 36 -5.78 3.42 1.94
C ILE A 36 -5.11 2.79 0.73
N VAL A 37 -5.34 1.51 0.48
CA VAL A 37 -4.81 0.82 -0.70
C VAL A 37 -5.35 1.45 -1.98
N GLU A 38 -6.67 1.57 -2.09
CA GLU A 38 -7.34 2.18 -3.25
C GLU A 38 -6.81 3.60 -3.51
N THR A 39 -6.80 4.43 -2.47
CA THR A 39 -6.33 5.81 -2.60
C THR A 39 -4.86 5.85 -3.01
N SER A 40 -4.02 4.98 -2.46
CA SER A 40 -2.58 4.98 -2.75
C SER A 40 -2.31 4.49 -4.18
N CYS A 41 -3.01 3.46 -4.66
CA CYS A 41 -2.93 3.02 -6.05
C CYS A 41 -3.34 4.11 -7.04
N LEU A 42 -4.43 4.83 -6.75
CA LEU A 42 -4.87 5.96 -7.58
C LEU A 42 -3.84 7.09 -7.63
N GLU A 43 -3.24 7.43 -6.50
CA GLU A 43 -2.21 8.49 -6.47
C GLU A 43 -0.91 8.02 -7.15
N THR A 44 -0.52 6.75 -7.00
CA THR A 44 0.60 6.15 -7.76
C THR A 44 0.32 6.24 -9.26
N ALA A 45 -0.86 5.83 -9.72
CA ALA A 45 -1.23 5.91 -11.12
C ALA A 45 -1.22 7.35 -11.65
N ARG A 46 -1.64 8.33 -10.85
CA ARG A 46 -1.55 9.77 -11.22
C ARG A 46 -0.11 10.27 -11.31
N LEU A 47 0.79 9.81 -10.46
CA LEU A 47 2.22 10.14 -10.57
C LEU A 47 2.79 9.54 -11.87
N LEU A 48 2.55 8.24 -12.09
CA LEU A 48 3.07 7.54 -13.26
C LEU A 48 2.50 8.08 -14.57
N GLN A 49 1.21 8.45 -14.61
CA GLN A 49 0.61 9.09 -15.78
C GLN A 49 1.31 10.41 -16.13
N ARG A 50 1.70 11.23 -15.16
CA ARG A 50 2.46 12.46 -15.43
C ARG A 50 3.84 12.18 -16.03
N VAL A 51 4.48 11.09 -15.59
CA VAL A 51 5.76 10.64 -16.16
C VAL A 51 5.57 10.15 -17.60
N LEU A 52 4.50 9.37 -17.87
CA LEU A 52 4.14 8.91 -19.21
C LEU A 52 3.89 10.09 -20.17
N ASP A 53 3.10 11.07 -19.73
CA ASP A 53 2.74 12.25 -20.52
C ASP A 53 3.99 13.07 -20.90
N ASP A 54 4.92 13.28 -19.96
CA ASP A 54 6.17 13.99 -20.22
C ASP A 54 7.13 13.17 -21.09
N ALA A 55 7.17 11.85 -20.91
CA ALA A 55 7.98 10.97 -21.73
C ALA A 55 7.53 10.99 -23.20
N GLU A 56 6.22 11.01 -23.47
CA GLU A 56 5.67 11.12 -24.83
C GLU A 56 6.10 12.43 -25.53
N LEU A 57 6.24 13.52 -24.77
CA LEU A 57 6.65 14.82 -25.30
C LEU A 57 8.16 14.96 -25.51
N LEU A 58 8.96 14.34 -24.65
CA LEU A 58 10.40 14.57 -24.56
C LEU A 58 11.25 13.49 -25.24
N MET A 59 10.72 12.28 -25.39
CA MET A 59 11.46 11.15 -25.93
C MET A 59 11.16 10.97 -27.43
N PRO A 60 12.12 10.47 -28.24
CA PRO A 60 11.88 10.17 -29.63
C PRO A 60 10.69 9.20 -29.81
N PRO A 61 9.89 9.35 -30.88
CA PRO A 61 8.80 8.41 -31.16
C PRO A 61 9.34 6.99 -31.37
N ASN A 62 8.64 5.99 -30.81
CA ASN A 62 9.03 4.57 -30.76
C ASN A 62 10.25 4.27 -29.85
N THR A 63 10.54 5.12 -28.88
CA THR A 63 11.51 4.75 -27.84
C THR A 63 10.97 3.56 -27.05
N GLN A 64 11.77 2.49 -26.96
CA GLN A 64 11.45 1.32 -26.15
C GLN A 64 12.04 1.50 -24.75
N SER A 65 11.19 1.44 -23.74
CA SER A 65 11.55 1.49 -22.32
C SER A 65 10.64 0.51 -21.59
N GLU A 66 11.23 -0.47 -20.94
CA GLU A 66 10.51 -1.47 -20.15
C GLU A 66 9.82 -0.78 -18.95
N ILE A 67 10.44 0.28 -18.40
CA ILE A 67 9.86 1.06 -17.31
C ILE A 67 8.62 1.85 -17.77
N LEU A 68 8.62 2.45 -18.97
CA LEU A 68 7.43 3.13 -19.48
C LEU A 68 6.28 2.15 -19.76
N GLU A 69 6.60 0.97 -20.27
CA GLU A 69 5.60 -0.09 -20.49
C GLU A 69 4.98 -0.50 -19.16
N ALA A 70 5.79 -0.80 -18.15
CA ALA A 70 5.35 -1.13 -16.79
C ALA A 70 4.45 -0.04 -16.16
N PHE A 71 4.84 1.23 -16.32
CA PHE A 71 4.06 2.37 -15.83
C PHE A 71 2.71 2.46 -16.53
N GLY A 72 2.68 2.22 -17.84
CA GLY A 72 1.44 2.20 -18.62
C GLY A 72 0.50 1.07 -18.18
N GLU A 73 1.02 -0.14 -18.04
CA GLU A 73 0.26 -1.32 -17.61
C GLU A 73 -0.39 -1.10 -16.25
N PHE A 74 0.38 -0.64 -15.25
CA PHE A 74 -0.17 -0.35 -13.93
C PHE A 74 -1.25 0.73 -13.96
N VAL A 75 -1.00 1.82 -14.71
CA VAL A 75 -1.96 2.93 -14.83
C VAL A 75 -3.27 2.46 -15.45
N ASP A 76 -3.20 1.60 -16.47
CA ASP A 76 -4.39 1.05 -17.12
C ASP A 76 -5.10 0.02 -16.25
N LEU A 77 -4.37 -0.79 -15.48
CA LEU A 77 -4.94 -1.69 -14.48
C LEU A 77 -5.73 -0.91 -13.42
N VAL A 78 -5.13 0.12 -12.81
CA VAL A 78 -5.78 0.94 -11.78
C VAL A 78 -7.04 1.66 -12.30
N LYS A 79 -7.10 2.01 -13.59
CA LYS A 79 -8.31 2.62 -14.20
C LYS A 79 -9.47 1.64 -14.37
N GLN A 80 -9.17 0.34 -14.46
CA GLN A 80 -10.15 -0.69 -14.82
C GLN A 80 -10.49 -1.62 -13.65
N ILE A 81 -9.69 -1.59 -12.59
CA ILE A 81 -9.80 -2.53 -11.49
C ILE A 81 -11.11 -2.38 -10.73
N ASP A 82 -11.77 -3.51 -10.54
CA ASP A 82 -12.80 -3.72 -9.53
C ASP A 82 -12.12 -4.19 -8.24
N MET A 83 -12.08 -3.32 -7.24
CA MET A 83 -11.44 -3.61 -5.95
C MET A 83 -12.18 -4.68 -5.13
N ASP A 84 -13.41 -5.04 -5.53
CA ASP A 84 -14.17 -6.14 -4.93
C ASP A 84 -13.84 -7.51 -5.56
N ASP A 85 -13.07 -7.54 -6.66
CA ASP A 85 -12.66 -8.77 -7.35
C ASP A 85 -11.29 -9.25 -6.87
N SER A 86 -11.27 -10.35 -6.11
CA SER A 86 -10.06 -10.94 -5.56
C SER A 86 -8.99 -11.30 -6.60
N VAL A 87 -9.39 -11.65 -7.83
CA VAL A 87 -8.44 -11.97 -8.91
C VAL A 87 -7.76 -10.69 -9.40
N GLN A 88 -8.51 -9.59 -9.49
CA GLN A 88 -7.94 -8.32 -9.91
C GLN A 88 -7.05 -7.71 -8.82
N LEU A 89 -7.37 -7.92 -7.54
CA LEU A 89 -6.48 -7.59 -6.43
C LEU A 89 -5.15 -8.37 -6.51
N GLU A 90 -5.16 -9.66 -6.86
CA GLU A 90 -3.91 -10.41 -7.04
C GLU A 90 -3.05 -9.88 -8.19
N LEU A 91 -3.68 -9.44 -9.29
CA LEU A 91 -2.97 -8.78 -10.40
C LEU A 91 -2.35 -7.45 -9.95
N LEU A 92 -3.11 -6.63 -9.20
CA LEU A 92 -2.63 -5.36 -8.67
C LEU A 92 -1.45 -5.55 -7.70
N ALA A 93 -1.49 -6.60 -6.87
CA ALA A 93 -0.35 -6.96 -6.03
C ALA A 93 0.88 -7.29 -6.88
N THR A 94 0.72 -8.08 -7.94
CA THR A 94 1.83 -8.45 -8.84
C THR A 94 2.47 -7.22 -9.50
N ASP A 95 1.65 -6.30 -10.04
CA ASP A 95 2.17 -5.09 -10.67
C ASP A 95 2.85 -4.14 -9.66
N LEU A 96 2.34 -4.07 -8.43
CA LEU A 96 2.97 -3.29 -7.37
C LEU A 96 4.34 -3.85 -6.96
N ASP A 97 4.51 -5.18 -6.97
CA ASP A 97 5.79 -5.85 -6.68
C ASP A 97 6.82 -5.45 -7.75
N TYR A 98 6.42 -5.54 -9.01
CA TYR A 98 7.25 -5.14 -10.12
C TYR A 98 7.60 -3.64 -10.12
N LEU A 99 6.64 -2.77 -9.78
CA LEU A 99 6.90 -1.34 -9.61
C LEU A 99 7.84 -1.05 -8.44
N SER A 100 7.76 -1.84 -7.36
CA SER A 100 8.70 -1.74 -6.25
C SER A 100 10.12 -2.00 -6.73
N ASP A 101 10.35 -3.08 -7.48
CA ASP A 101 11.66 -3.39 -8.05
C ASP A 101 12.18 -2.25 -8.94
N ILE A 102 11.31 -1.62 -9.75
CA ILE A 102 11.69 -0.46 -10.59
C ILE A 102 12.08 0.75 -9.73
N PHE A 103 11.35 1.02 -8.65
CA PHE A 103 11.67 2.15 -7.77
C PHE A 103 12.97 1.93 -7.00
N ASP A 104 13.36 0.69 -6.75
CA ASP A 104 14.66 0.35 -6.15
C ASP A 104 15.82 0.68 -7.09
N LEU A 105 15.58 0.56 -8.40
CA LEU A 105 16.53 0.95 -9.44
C LEU A 105 16.67 2.47 -9.60
N LYS A 106 15.86 3.30 -8.93
CA LYS A 106 15.92 4.77 -9.10
C LYS A 106 17.30 5.33 -8.76
N ASP A 107 17.93 4.81 -7.72
CA ASP A 107 19.25 5.23 -7.24
C ASP A 107 20.39 4.33 -7.73
N SER A 108 20.08 3.29 -8.51
CA SER A 108 21.07 2.35 -9.02
C SER A 108 21.72 2.85 -10.33
N ALA A 109 22.96 2.44 -10.56
CA ALA A 109 23.65 2.63 -11.84
C ALA A 109 23.29 1.52 -12.86
N GLU A 110 22.36 0.64 -12.52
CA GLU A 110 22.09 -0.65 -13.19
C GLU A 110 21.13 -0.52 -14.38
N LEU A 111 20.68 0.70 -14.70
CA LEU A 111 19.86 0.93 -15.88
C LEU A 111 20.71 0.85 -17.16
N ASP A 112 20.47 -0.19 -17.95
CA ASP A 112 21.21 -0.47 -19.19
C ASP A 112 20.78 0.43 -20.36
N SER A 113 19.54 0.94 -20.35
CA SER A 113 18.98 1.80 -21.41
C SER A 113 19.02 3.29 -21.06
N GLU A 114 19.42 4.14 -22.02
CA GLU A 114 19.29 5.60 -21.86
C GLU A 114 17.82 6.04 -21.79
N ALA A 115 16.90 5.26 -22.40
CA ALA A 115 15.47 5.51 -22.30
C ALA A 115 15.00 5.35 -20.84
N ASP A 116 15.33 4.23 -20.21
CA ASP A 116 14.97 3.96 -18.81
C ASP A 116 15.60 4.98 -17.85
N ARG A 117 16.85 5.39 -18.12
CA ARG A 117 17.49 6.48 -17.35
C ARG A 117 16.74 7.80 -17.49
N MET A 118 16.22 8.12 -18.67
CA MET A 118 15.41 9.33 -18.86
C MET A 118 14.11 9.24 -18.05
N VAL A 119 13.46 8.09 -18.07
CA VAL A 119 12.21 7.84 -17.36
C VAL A 119 12.40 7.98 -15.85
N MET A 120 13.49 7.44 -15.30
CA MET A 120 13.81 7.61 -13.88
C MET A 120 14.17 9.05 -13.51
N ARG A 121 14.75 9.83 -14.44
CA ARG A 121 14.94 11.29 -14.22
C ARG A 121 13.59 12.01 -14.19
N LEU A 122 12.66 11.67 -15.08
CA LEU A 122 11.30 12.24 -15.08
C LEU A 122 10.57 11.89 -13.78
N LEU A 123 10.65 10.64 -13.34
CA LEU A 123 10.07 10.19 -12.07
C LEU A 123 10.60 11.00 -10.87
N ARG A 124 11.91 11.24 -10.82
CA ARG A 124 12.52 12.13 -9.81
C ARG A 124 12.05 13.58 -9.93
N GLN A 125 11.94 14.12 -11.15
CA GLN A 125 11.46 15.48 -11.38
C GLN A 125 10.01 15.68 -10.93
N HIS A 126 9.18 14.64 -11.05
CA HIS A 126 7.81 14.64 -10.55
C HIS A 126 7.70 14.43 -9.03
N GLY A 127 8.83 14.31 -8.32
CA GLY A 127 8.89 14.29 -6.87
C GLY A 127 8.52 12.94 -6.27
N ILE A 128 9.09 11.84 -6.79
CA ILE A 128 8.88 10.50 -6.22
C ILE A 128 9.21 10.41 -4.73
N ASP A 129 10.24 11.12 -4.25
CA ASP A 129 10.62 11.10 -2.83
C ASP A 129 9.55 11.76 -1.95
N ASP A 130 9.06 12.94 -2.37
CA ASP A 130 7.96 13.65 -1.70
C ASP A 130 6.67 12.82 -1.74
N PHE A 131 6.42 12.12 -2.86
CA PHE A 131 5.29 11.22 -3.01
C PHE A 131 5.37 10.03 -2.05
N GLU A 132 6.54 9.41 -1.92
CA GLU A 132 6.74 8.32 -0.97
C GLU A 132 6.51 8.80 0.47
N ASP A 133 7.00 9.98 0.85
CA ASP A 133 6.77 10.54 2.19
C ASP A 133 5.28 10.81 2.43
N MET A 134 4.58 11.36 1.44
CA MET A 134 3.13 11.54 1.49
C MET A 134 2.38 10.22 1.70
N LEU A 135 2.78 9.14 1.03
CA LEU A 135 2.17 7.83 1.23
C LEU A 135 2.37 7.33 2.67
N LEU A 136 3.58 7.49 3.23
CA LEU A 136 3.87 7.08 4.59
C LEU A 136 3.00 7.82 5.62
N ASP A 137 2.87 9.14 5.46
CA ASP A 137 2.01 9.97 6.33
C ASP A 137 0.54 9.51 6.28
N ARG A 138 0.06 9.07 5.10
CA ARG A 138 -1.28 8.50 4.97
C ARG A 138 -1.42 7.16 5.69
N PHE A 139 -0.41 6.29 5.59
CA PHE A 139 -0.40 5.02 6.32
C PHE A 139 -0.41 5.25 7.83
N ASP A 140 0.41 6.16 8.34
CA ASP A 140 0.40 6.55 9.75
C ASP A 140 -0.98 7.06 10.19
N ALA A 141 -1.60 7.92 9.39
CA ALA A 141 -2.94 8.43 9.68
C ALA A 141 -4.00 7.31 9.68
N ALA A 142 -3.92 6.33 8.78
CA ALA A 142 -4.83 5.18 8.75
C ALA A 142 -4.62 4.25 9.94
N LEU A 143 -3.38 3.94 10.29
CA LEU A 143 -3.05 3.12 11.46
C LEU A 143 -3.53 3.77 12.77
N LYS A 144 -3.46 5.10 12.89
CA LYS A 144 -4.06 5.83 14.03
C LYS A 144 -5.58 5.71 14.09
N ARG A 145 -6.27 5.70 12.94
CA ARG A 145 -7.73 5.45 12.91
C ARG A 145 -8.06 4.01 13.31
N ILE A 146 -7.27 3.04 12.84
CA ILE A 146 -7.37 1.62 13.22
C ILE A 146 -7.14 1.46 14.73
N GLU A 147 -6.12 2.10 15.29
CA GLU A 147 -5.86 2.13 16.74
C GLU A 147 -7.08 2.60 17.52
N GLY A 148 -7.70 3.71 17.11
CA GLY A 148 -8.91 4.22 17.75
C GLY A 148 -10.11 3.26 17.65
N LYS A 149 -10.25 2.54 16.53
CA LYS A 149 -11.30 1.53 16.33
C LYS A 149 -11.09 0.32 17.26
N VAL A 150 -9.86 -0.17 17.37
CA VAL A 150 -9.50 -1.27 18.27
C VAL A 150 -9.69 -0.84 19.73
N GLU A 151 -9.25 0.36 20.11
CA GLU A 151 -9.42 0.92 21.45
C GLU A 151 -10.90 1.02 21.84
N SER A 152 -11.74 1.52 20.93
CA SER A 152 -13.18 1.59 21.14
C SER A 152 -13.83 0.21 21.28
N TYR A 153 -13.37 -0.78 20.51
CA TYR A 153 -13.87 -2.15 20.60
C TYR A 153 -13.53 -2.80 21.94
N ILE A 154 -12.28 -2.66 22.39
CA ILE A 154 -11.81 -3.15 23.70
C ILE A 154 -12.57 -2.45 24.83
N GLY A 155 -12.72 -1.12 24.76
CA GLY A 155 -13.44 -0.31 25.76
C GLY A 155 -14.94 -0.65 25.87
N GLY A 156 -15.53 -1.21 24.81
CA GLY A 156 -16.92 -1.69 24.80
C GLY A 156 -17.12 -3.08 25.43
N MET A 157 -16.05 -3.79 25.81
CA MET A 157 -16.14 -5.13 26.41
C MET A 157 -16.42 -5.09 27.92
N SER A 158 -17.14 -6.10 28.41
CA SER A 158 -17.26 -6.33 29.85
C SER A 158 -15.95 -6.85 30.44
N GLU A 159 -15.67 -6.57 31.72
CA GLU A 159 -14.47 -7.08 32.42
C GLU A 159 -14.28 -8.60 32.29
N SER A 160 -15.38 -9.36 32.35
CA SER A 160 -15.37 -10.82 32.18
C SER A 160 -14.97 -11.28 30.77
N LYS A 161 -15.18 -10.45 29.74
CA LYS A 161 -14.71 -10.69 28.37
C LYS A 161 -13.25 -10.27 28.21
N LEU A 162 -12.85 -9.15 28.82
CA LEU A 162 -11.46 -8.67 28.81
C LEU A 162 -10.51 -9.69 29.45
N MET A 163 -10.87 -10.25 30.61
CA MET A 163 -10.07 -11.29 31.28
C MET A 163 -9.89 -12.58 30.46
N ARG A 164 -10.71 -12.81 29.43
CA ARG A 164 -10.62 -13.97 28.53
C ARG A 164 -9.88 -13.64 27.23
N LYS A 165 -9.50 -12.38 27.02
CA LYS A 165 -8.86 -11.86 25.80
C LYS A 165 -7.54 -11.15 26.14
N THR A 166 -6.77 -11.71 27.08
CA THR A 166 -5.46 -11.16 27.50
C THR A 166 -4.51 -10.99 26.32
N GLU A 167 -4.48 -11.95 25.40
CA GLU A 167 -3.60 -11.88 24.23
C GLU A 167 -3.93 -10.73 23.26
N LEU A 168 -5.22 -10.40 23.08
CA LEU A 168 -5.63 -9.22 22.30
C LEU A 168 -5.18 -7.92 22.97
N LEU A 169 -5.19 -7.88 24.32
CA LEU A 169 -4.75 -6.71 25.08
C LEU A 169 -3.23 -6.54 24.96
N ASP A 170 -2.47 -7.62 25.10
CA ASP A 170 -1.00 -7.61 24.97
C ASP A 170 -0.57 -7.21 23.55
N TRP A 171 -1.24 -7.77 22.53
CA TRP A 171 -1.04 -7.35 21.14
C TRP A 171 -1.39 -5.87 20.95
N PHE A 172 -2.53 -5.42 21.46
CA PHE A 172 -2.96 -4.02 21.29
C PHE A 172 -2.00 -3.04 21.99
N GLU A 173 -1.48 -3.38 23.17
CA GLU A 173 -0.44 -2.57 23.82
C GLU A 173 0.83 -2.49 22.98
N THR A 174 1.24 -3.61 22.36
CA THR A 174 2.39 -3.63 21.44
C THR A 174 2.15 -2.75 20.23
N PHE A 175 1.01 -2.96 19.55
CA PHE A 175 0.60 -2.19 18.37
C PHE A 175 0.49 -0.68 18.65
N LYS A 176 -0.12 -0.31 19.78
CA LYS A 176 -0.29 1.09 20.18
C LYS A 176 1.04 1.79 20.44
N ASN A 177 1.99 1.09 21.04
CA ASN A 177 3.29 1.66 21.42
C ASN A 177 4.33 1.67 20.28
N GLU A 178 4.07 0.96 19.17
CA GLU A 178 4.93 1.02 18.00
C GLU A 178 4.88 2.42 17.36
N LYS A 179 6.07 2.95 17.05
CA LYS A 179 6.28 4.29 16.51
C LYS A 179 6.68 4.27 15.04
N ASP A 180 7.32 3.20 14.60
CA ASP A 180 7.64 3.03 13.19
C ASP A 180 6.37 2.60 12.44
N THR A 181 5.99 3.38 11.43
CA THR A 181 4.75 3.14 10.67
C THR A 181 4.78 1.80 9.93
N LEU A 182 5.94 1.37 9.47
CA LEU A 182 6.11 0.12 8.73
C LEU A 182 6.01 -1.07 9.69
N ASP A 183 6.74 -1.01 10.81
CA ASP A 183 6.67 -2.06 11.83
C ASP A 183 5.25 -2.17 12.40
N LYS A 184 4.57 -1.03 12.60
CA LYS A 184 3.17 -1.00 13.06
C LYS A 184 2.21 -1.60 12.05
N LEU A 185 2.43 -1.40 10.75
CA LEU A 185 1.65 -2.06 9.71
C LEU A 185 1.90 -3.58 9.71
N SER A 186 3.15 -4.03 9.83
CA SER A 186 3.47 -5.46 9.91
C SER A 186 2.77 -6.12 11.10
N LEU A 187 2.79 -5.48 12.28
CA LEU A 187 2.07 -5.96 13.47
C LEU A 187 0.56 -6.08 13.27
N LEU A 188 -0.03 -5.24 12.40
CA LEU A 188 -1.45 -5.33 12.05
C LEU A 188 -1.71 -6.53 11.14
N LEU A 189 -0.92 -6.69 10.08
CA LEU A 189 -1.13 -7.71 9.06
C LEU A 189 -0.84 -9.13 9.57
N GLU A 190 0.04 -9.26 10.57
CA GLU A 190 0.35 -10.52 11.26
C GLU A 190 -0.63 -10.84 12.41
N SER A 191 -1.68 -10.02 12.62
CA SER A 191 -2.57 -10.18 13.77
C SER A 191 -3.63 -11.26 13.58
N ASP A 192 -3.50 -12.36 14.32
CA ASP A 192 -4.53 -13.41 14.46
C ASP A 192 -5.78 -12.97 15.27
N TYR A 193 -5.76 -11.75 15.83
CA TYR A 193 -6.82 -11.26 16.73
C TYR A 193 -7.84 -10.36 16.05
N ILE A 194 -7.44 -9.73 14.94
CA ILE A 194 -8.30 -8.88 14.12
C ILE A 194 -8.94 -9.68 13.00
N PHE A 195 -8.28 -10.76 12.53
CA PHE A 195 -8.59 -11.44 11.28
C PHE A 195 -8.90 -12.93 11.44
#